data_AF-A0A151RCV2-F1
#
_entry.id   AF-A0A151RCV2-F1
#
_cell.length_a   1.000
_cell.length_b   1.000
_cell.length_c   1.000
_cell.angle_alpha   90.00
_cell.angle_beta   90.00
_cell.angle_gamma   90.00
#
_symmetry.space_group_name_H-M   'P 1'
#
loop_
_entity.id
_entity.type
_entity.pdbx_description
1 polymer ?
#
loop_
_entity_poly.entity_id
_entity_poly.type
_entity_poly.pdbx_seq_one_letter_code
_entity_poly.pdbx_strand_id
1 'polypeptide(L)'
;MDEVQFRENLTYEKRPVAVVDHKLKKLHGKSISLVNILWNAATSEATWEVESQFKEPYPFLFSGKPIFGDENSYLLGGIVT
;
A
#
# COMPACT_ATOMS: atom_id res chain seq x y z
N MET A 1 -26.91 31.41 -19.81
CA MET A 1 -26.45 30.23 -20.57
C MET A 1 -24.98 30.12 -20.32
N ASP A 2 -24.60 29.38 -19.27
CA ASP A 2 -23.26 28.80 -19.11
C ASP A 2 -23.46 27.61 -18.15
N GLU A 3 -24.05 26.55 -18.69
CA GLU A 3 -24.09 25.24 -18.05
C GLU A 3 -22.65 24.71 -18.06
N VAL A 4 -21.92 25.03 -16.99
CA VAL A 4 -20.61 24.48 -16.71
C VAL A 4 -20.78 22.97 -16.55
N GLN A 5 -20.56 22.24 -17.64
CA GLN A 5 -20.38 20.80 -17.67
C GLN A 5 -19.03 20.47 -17.01
N PHE A 6 -18.91 20.74 -15.72
CA PHE A 6 -17.90 20.09 -14.92
C PHE A 6 -18.45 18.69 -14.68
N ARG A 7 -18.10 17.75 -15.55
CA ARG A 7 -17.99 16.35 -15.14
C ARG A 7 -16.89 16.36 -14.09
N GLU A 8 -17.27 16.74 -12.88
CA GLU A 8 -16.46 16.65 -11.69
C GLU A 8 -16.24 15.16 -11.54
N ASN A 9 -15.13 14.69 -12.07
CA ASN A 9 -14.47 13.52 -11.54
C ASN A 9 -14.14 13.89 -10.09
N LEU A 10 -15.13 13.83 -9.20
CA LEU A 10 -15.08 14.00 -7.75
C LEU A 10 -14.34 12.82 -7.12
N THR A 11 -13.36 12.26 -7.81
CA THR A 11 -12.37 11.39 -7.22
C THR A 11 -11.52 12.29 -6.36
N TYR A 12 -12.02 12.62 -5.17
CA TYR A 12 -11.24 13.29 -4.15
C TYR A 12 -10.02 12.40 -3.93
N GLU A 13 -8.87 12.81 -4.46
CA GLU A 13 -7.62 12.09 -4.31
C GLU A 13 -7.21 12.17 -2.83
N LYS A 14 -7.82 11.32 -2.00
CA LYS A 14 -7.42 11.15 -0.60
C LYS A 14 -5.96 10.72 -0.66
N ARG A 15 -5.06 11.53 -0.09
CA ARG A 15 -3.65 11.19 -0.04
C ARG A 15 -3.42 10.24 1.12
N PRO A 16 -2.73 9.11 0.91
CA PRO A 16 -2.40 8.20 1.99
C PRO A 16 -1.44 8.90 2.95
N VAL A 17 -1.75 8.85 4.25
CA VAL A 17 -0.96 9.50 5.31
C VAL A 17 0.20 8.60 5.73
N ALA A 18 -0.12 7.36 6.09
CA ALA A 18 0.85 6.38 6.56
C ALA A 18 0.30 4.96 6.40
N VAL A 19 1.21 3.98 6.31
CA VAL A 19 0.86 2.58 6.53
C VAL A 19 0.86 2.33 8.03
N VAL A 20 -0.30 1.95 8.58
CA VAL A 20 -0.48 1.71 10.02
C VAL A 20 -0.36 0.24 10.39
N ASP A 21 -0.53 -0.67 9.43
CA ASP A 21 -0.39 -2.11 9.66
C ASP A 21 -0.07 -2.86 8.36
N HIS A 22 0.43 -4.09 8.49
CA HIS A 22 0.73 -4.98 7.36
C HIS A 22 0.19 -6.39 7.64
N LYS A 23 -0.26 -7.08 6.60
CA LYS A 23 -0.81 -8.42 6.72
C LYS A 23 -0.52 -9.26 5.48
N LEU A 24 0.15 -10.39 5.66
CA LEU A 24 0.33 -11.37 4.60
C LEU A 24 -0.85 -12.36 4.61
N LYS A 25 -1.57 -12.46 3.49
CA LYS A 25 -2.67 -13.42 3.31
C LYS A 25 -2.25 -14.50 2.32
N LYS A 26 -2.21 -15.76 2.76
CA LYS A 26 -1.98 -16.92 1.90
C LYS A 26 -3.33 -17.39 1.33
N LEU A 27 -3.43 -17.48 0.00
CA LEU A 27 -4.60 -17.93 -0.73
C LEU A 27 -4.19 -18.94 -1.81
N HIS A 28 -4.69 -20.18 -1.70
CA HIS A 28 -4.59 -21.22 -2.73
C HIS A 28 -3.18 -21.39 -3.36
N GLY A 29 -2.14 -21.38 -2.51
CA GLY A 29 -0.74 -21.52 -2.91
C GLY A 29 -0.03 -20.21 -3.28
N LYS A 30 -0.71 -19.07 -3.26
CA LYS A 30 -0.15 -17.73 -3.48
C LYS A 30 -0.20 -16.92 -2.18
N SER A 31 0.72 -15.97 -2.03
CA SER A 31 0.72 -15.01 -0.92
C SER A 31 0.47 -13.60 -1.44
N ILE A 32 -0.45 -12.88 -0.79
CA ILE A 32 -0.78 -11.48 -1.10
C ILE A 32 -0.48 -10.64 0.13
N SER A 33 0.37 -9.63 -0.02
CA SER A 33 0.64 -8.63 1.02
C SER A 33 -0.43 -7.55 0.99
N LEU A 34 -1.10 -7.36 2.11
CA LEU A 34 -2.05 -6.27 2.35
C LEU A 34 -1.42 -5.28 3.32
N VAL A 35 -1.71 -4.01 3.12
CA VAL A 35 -1.27 -2.90 3.97
C VAL A 35 -2.50 -2.12 4.40
N ASN A 36 -2.53 -1.73 5.66
CA ASN A 36 -3.57 -0.86 6.18
C ASN A 36 -3.11 0.58 6.01
N ILE A 37 -3.78 1.33 5.14
CA ILE A 37 -3.43 2.69 4.77
C ILE A 37 -4.34 3.64 5.52
N LEU A 38 -3.75 4.46 6.37
CA LEU A 38 -4.44 5.57 7.03
C LEU A 38 -4.63 6.71 6.02
N TRP A 39 -5.87 7.07 5.76
CA TRP A 39 -6.24 8.18 4.87
C TRP A 39 -6.45 9.47 5.64
N ASN A 40 -6.92 9.36 6.88
CA ASN A 40 -7.21 10.51 7.72
C ASN A 40 -6.96 10.18 9.18
N ALA A 41 -5.96 10.84 9.77
CA ALA A 41 -5.62 10.68 11.18
C ALA A 41 -6.69 11.23 12.13
N ALA A 42 -7.47 12.23 11.70
CA ALA A 42 -8.50 12.85 12.54
C ALA A 42 -9.72 11.93 12.73
N THR A 43 -10.12 11.22 11.68
CA THR A 43 -11.25 10.27 11.72
C THR A 43 -10.80 8.83 11.94
N SER A 44 -9.48 8.59 11.99
CA SER A 44 -8.89 7.25 11.98
C SER A 44 -9.40 6.37 10.82
N GLU A 45 -9.74 7.00 9.70
CA GLU A 45 -10.17 6.29 8.49
C GLU A 45 -8.97 5.56 7.88
N ALA A 46 -9.01 4.23 7.90
CA ALA A 46 -7.98 3.38 7.33
C ALA A 46 -8.60 2.24 6.52
N THR A 47 -7.96 1.88 5.40
CA THR A 47 -8.44 0.82 4.51
C THR A 47 -7.34 -0.20 4.24
N TRP A 48 -7.72 -1.47 4.12
CA TRP A 48 -6.83 -2.56 3.71
C TRP A 48 -6.70 -2.61 2.20
N GLU A 49 -5.51 -2.30 1.70
CA GLU A 49 -5.18 -2.25 0.28
C GLU A 49 -4.05 -3.22 -0.05
N VAL A 50 -3.86 -3.56 -1.32
CA VAL A 50 -2.77 -4.45 -1.75
C VAL A 50 -1.47 -3.65 -1.80
N GLU A 51 -0.42 -4.14 -1.12
CA GLU A 51 0.87 -3.44 -1.00
C GLU A 51 1.44 -3.06 -2.38
N SER A 52 1.40 -3.98 -3.34
CA SER A 52 1.98 -3.77 -4.68
C SER A 52 1.35 -2.59 -5.42
N GLN A 53 0.08 -2.28 -5.16
CA GLN A 53 -0.61 -1.15 -5.82
C GLN A 53 -0.15 0.21 -5.28
N PHE A 54 0.32 0.25 -4.04
CA PHE A 54 0.74 1.49 -3.37
C PHE A 54 2.26 1.67 -3.34
N LYS A 55 3.01 0.59 -3.58
CA LYS A 55 4.47 0.60 -3.55
C LYS A 55 5.10 1.45 -4.66
N GLU A 56 4.52 1.43 -5.85
CA GLU A 56 4.96 2.27 -6.99
C GLU A 56 4.54 3.74 -6.88
N PRO A 57 3.26 4.09 -6.65
CA PRO A 57 2.84 5.49 -6.58
C PRO A 57 3.23 6.19 -5.27
N TYR A 58 3.40 5.45 -4.17
CA TYR A 58 3.68 6.01 -2.85
C TYR A 58 4.87 5.33 -2.16
N PRO A 59 6.07 5.36 -2.78
CA PRO A 59 7.25 4.68 -2.23
C PRO A 59 7.67 5.26 -0.86
N PHE A 60 7.31 6.52 -0.58
CA PHE A 60 7.58 7.17 0.70
C PHE A 60 6.82 6.55 1.87
N LEU A 61 5.69 5.87 1.63
CA LEU A 61 4.98 5.13 2.69
C LEU A 61 5.77 3.91 3.17
N PHE A 62 6.68 3.42 2.32
CA PHE A 62 7.46 2.21 2.53
C PHE A 62 8.97 2.48 2.67
N SER A 63 9.39 3.75 2.65
CA SER A 63 10.80 4.13 2.75
C SER A 63 11.33 4.15 4.19
N GLY A 64 10.44 4.09 5.19
CA GLY A 64 10.79 3.79 6.57
C GLY A 64 11.15 2.31 6.70
N LYS A 65 12.28 1.99 7.33
CA LYS A 65 12.73 0.60 7.54
C LYS A 65 11.55 -0.24 8.07
N PRO A 66 11.17 -1.35 7.41
CA PRO A 66 10.16 -2.23 7.98
C PRO A 66 10.73 -2.79 9.28
N ILE A 67 10.10 -2.46 10.40
CA ILE A 67 10.45 -2.98 11.72
C ILE A 67 10.07 -4.47 11.81
N PHE A 68 9.25 -4.97 10.89
CA PHE A 68 8.80 -6.34 10.87
C PHE A 68 9.64 -7.19 9.90
N GLY A 69 10.27 -8.22 10.48
CA GLY A 69 11.31 -9.04 9.88
C GLY A 69 10.95 -9.64 8.52
N ASP A 70 11.88 -9.49 7.59
CA ASP A 70 11.97 -10.24 6.36
C ASP A 70 12.32 -11.71 6.64
N GLU A 71 11.32 -12.53 6.97
CA GLU A 71 11.48 -13.98 6.83
C GLU A 71 11.36 -14.40 5.35
N ASN A 72 12.19 -13.86 4.44
CA ASN A 72 12.38 -14.37 3.08
C ASN A 72 13.68 -13.89 2.38
N SER A 73 14.69 -13.43 3.11
CA SER A 73 16.01 -13.12 2.54
C SER A 73 16.87 -14.35 2.16
N TYR A 74 16.33 -15.57 2.27
CA TYR A 74 17.09 -16.83 2.10
C TYR A 74 17.33 -17.32 0.66
N LEU A 75 16.96 -16.60 -0.42
CA LEU A 75 17.07 -17.16 -1.78
C LEU A 75 17.96 -16.42 -2.77
N LEU A 76 18.74 -15.42 -2.37
CA LEU A 76 19.68 -14.77 -3.29
C LEU A 76 21.10 -14.79 -2.73
N GLY A 77 21.74 -15.96 -2.83
CA GLY A 77 23.12 -16.18 -2.43
C GLY A 77 23.76 -17.37 -3.14
N GLY A 78 23.86 -17.31 -4.47
CA GLY A 78 24.95 -17.93 -5.25
C GLY A 78 24.90 -19.45 -5.47
N ILE A 79 24.49 -19.86 -6.66
CA ILE A 79 25.10 -21.04 -7.29
C ILE A 79 26.51 -20.61 -7.71
N VAL A 80 27.55 -21.15 -7.07
CA VAL A 80 28.91 -21.15 -7.62
C VAL A 80 29.26 -22.60 -7.99
N THR A 81 29.83 -22.73 -9.18
CA THR A 81 30.22 -23.95 -9.92
C THR A 81 30.88 -25.03 -9.07
#